data_AF-A0A382PFD1-F1
#
_entry.id   AF-A0A382PFD1-F1
#
_cell.length_a   1.000
_cell.length_b   1.000
_cell.length_c   1.000
_cell.angle_alpha   90.00
_cell.angle_beta   90.00
_cell.angle_gamma   90.00
#
_symmetry.space_group_name_H-M   'P 1'
#
loop_
_entity.id
_entity.type
_entity.pdbx_description
1 polymer ?
#
loop_
_entity_poly.entity_id
_entity_poly.type
_entity_poly.pdbx_seq_one_letter_code
_entity_poly.pdbx_strand_id
1 'polypeptide(L)'
;HINNALNDHDRIWRSISIARAVENASFVCSVNNGADGQKLSSHVVSPSGKVMLETEPSQEQTISVDVELSEVIDDLADRRDY
;
A
#
# COMPACT_ATOMS: atom_id res chain seq x y z
N HIS A 1 -6.84 -2.94 3.64
CA HIS A 1 -7.69 -3.54 2.59
C HIS A 1 -7.11 -4.89 2.21
N ILE A 2 -7.94 -5.93 2.01
CA ILE A 2 -7.46 -7.20 1.44
C ILE A 2 -7.69 -7.16 -0.07
N ASN A 3 -6.63 -7.25 -0.89
CA ASN A 3 -6.76 -7.34 -2.34
C ASN A 3 -6.42 -8.77 -2.77
N ASN A 4 -7.41 -9.58 -3.17
CA ASN A 4 -7.20 -10.95 -3.67
C ASN A 4 -6.61 -10.96 -5.10
N ALA A 5 -5.47 -10.30 -5.26
CA ALA A 5 -4.83 -10.01 -6.54
C ALA A 5 -3.96 -11.21 -6.95
N LEU A 6 -4.40 -11.99 -7.94
CA LEU A 6 -3.77 -13.28 -8.27
C LEU A 6 -3.03 -13.27 -9.60
N ASN A 7 -3.34 -12.33 -10.50
CA ASN A 7 -2.86 -12.32 -11.87
C ASN A 7 -1.95 -11.12 -12.20
N ASP A 8 -1.18 -11.20 -13.28
CA ASP A 8 -0.28 -10.10 -13.67
C ASP A 8 -1.02 -8.79 -14.00
N HIS A 9 -2.26 -8.85 -14.49
CA HIS A 9 -3.07 -7.64 -14.73
C HIS A 9 -3.53 -6.97 -13.42
N ASP A 10 -3.50 -7.69 -12.31
CA ASP A 10 -3.83 -7.15 -10.99
C ASP A 10 -2.71 -6.26 -10.42
N ARG A 11 -1.56 -6.12 -11.13
CA ARG A 11 -0.49 -5.14 -10.79
C ARG A 11 -1.00 -3.71 -10.67
N ILE A 12 -2.14 -3.39 -11.28
CA ILE A 12 -2.82 -2.09 -11.13
C ILE A 12 -3.16 -1.75 -9.67
N TRP A 13 -3.31 -2.75 -8.80
CA TRP A 13 -3.60 -2.54 -7.38
C TRP A 13 -2.56 -1.69 -6.67
N ARG A 14 -1.29 -1.79 -7.07
CA ARG A 14 -0.23 -0.95 -6.53
C ARG A 14 -0.50 0.52 -6.85
N SER A 15 -0.76 0.82 -8.12
CA SER A 15 -1.09 2.18 -8.58
C SER A 15 -2.35 2.72 -7.90
N ILE A 16 -3.38 1.90 -7.75
CA ILE A 16 -4.62 2.27 -7.03
C ILE A 16 -4.33 2.60 -5.56
N SER A 17 -3.47 1.81 -4.89
CA SER A 17 -3.12 2.04 -3.49
C SER A 17 -2.32 3.33 -3.31
N ILE A 18 -1.40 3.61 -4.24
CA ILE A 18 -0.64 4.86 -4.26
C ILE A 18 -1.56 6.05 -4.48
N ALA A 19 -2.43 5.99 -5.50
CA ALA A 19 -3.40 7.04 -5.76
C ALA A 19 -4.29 7.32 -4.55
N ARG A 20 -4.83 6.27 -3.91
CA ARG A 20 -5.65 6.42 -2.70
C ARG A 20 -4.90 7.05 -1.54
N ALA A 21 -3.64 6.67 -1.33
CA ALA A 21 -2.83 7.23 -0.25
C ALA A 21 -2.64 8.75 -0.44
N VAL A 22 -2.31 9.15 -1.66
CA VAL A 22 -2.16 10.56 -2.05
C VAL A 22 -3.48 11.30 -1.95
N GLU A 23 -4.53 10.85 -2.63
CA GLU A 23 -5.82 11.53 -2.71
C GLU A 23 -6.49 11.73 -1.35
N ASN A 24 -6.22 10.86 -0.38
CA ASN A 24 -6.84 10.91 0.94
C ASN A 24 -5.86 11.29 2.06
N ALA A 25 -4.63 11.68 1.72
CA ALA A 25 -3.54 11.92 2.69
C ALA A 25 -3.44 10.85 3.78
N SER A 26 -3.57 9.58 3.42
CA SER A 26 -3.71 8.48 4.39
C SER A 26 -2.71 7.35 4.13
N PHE A 27 -2.34 6.63 5.19
CA PHE A 27 -1.62 5.38 5.05
C PHE A 27 -2.54 4.32 4.43
N VAL A 28 -2.05 3.62 3.40
CA VAL A 28 -2.79 2.53 2.75
C VAL A 28 -2.04 1.22 2.95
N CYS A 29 -2.62 0.34 3.77
CA CYS A 29 -2.17 -1.05 3.92
C CYS A 29 -2.99 -1.96 3.00
N SER A 30 -2.34 -2.58 2.03
CA SER A 30 -2.95 -3.59 1.15
C SER A 30 -2.32 -4.94 1.42
N VAL A 31 -3.14 -5.90 1.85
CA VAL A 31 -2.70 -7.27 2.12
C VAL A 31 -3.30 -8.19 1.06
N ASN A 32 -2.45 -8.91 0.36
CA ASN A 32 -2.90 -9.92 -0.58
C ASN A 32 -3.07 -11.26 0.15
N ASN A 33 -4.06 -12.05 -0.24
CA ASN A 33 -4.25 -13.35 0.38
C ASN A 33 -3.09 -14.29 0.02
N GLY A 34 -2.78 -15.23 0.92
CA GLY A 34 -1.74 -16.24 0.72
C GLY A 34 -2.25 -17.47 -0.06
N ALA A 35 -3.13 -17.29 -1.05
CA ALA A 35 -3.65 -18.42 -1.81
C ALA A 35 -2.55 -19.04 -2.70
N ASP A 36 -2.65 -20.35 -2.96
CA ASP A 36 -1.73 -21.05 -3.86
C ASP A 36 -1.67 -20.37 -5.23
N GLY A 37 -0.45 -20.09 -5.71
CA GLY A 37 -0.22 -19.45 -7.00
C GLY A 37 -0.35 -17.92 -6.99
N GLN A 38 -0.44 -17.28 -5.82
CA GLN A 38 -0.37 -15.83 -5.69
C GLN A 38 0.96 -15.27 -6.23
N LYS A 39 0.89 -14.16 -6.98
CA LYS A 39 2.02 -13.57 -7.70
C LYS A 39 2.33 -12.11 -7.32
N LEU A 40 1.57 -11.53 -6.40
CA LEU A 40 1.61 -10.09 -6.13
C LEU A 40 1.84 -9.79 -4.66
N SER A 41 2.71 -8.84 -4.38
CA SER A 41 3.09 -8.41 -3.04
C SER A 41 1.93 -7.80 -2.25
N SER A 42 2.01 -7.92 -0.92
CA SER A 42 1.34 -7.01 0.00
C SER A 42 2.22 -5.78 0.19
N HIS A 43 1.64 -4.61 0.44
CA HIS A 43 2.40 -3.38 0.59
C HIS A 43 1.73 -2.37 1.51
N VAL A 44 2.55 -1.47 2.04
CA VAL A 44 2.12 -0.30 2.80
C VAL A 44 2.61 0.96 2.09
N VAL A 45 1.70 1.90 1.86
CA VAL A 45 1.97 3.19 1.23
C VAL A 45 1.73 4.31 2.24
N SER A 46 2.68 5.23 2.35
CA SER A 46 2.55 6.46 3.14
C SER A 46 1.57 7.45 2.47
N PRO A 47 1.07 8.46 3.22
CA PRO A 47 0.26 9.54 2.65
C PRO A 47 0.87 10.15 1.39
N SER A 48 2.19 10.38 1.37
CA SER A 48 2.93 10.94 0.20
C SER A 48 2.88 10.09 -1.07
N GLY A 49 2.39 8.84 -0.99
CA GLY A 49 2.44 7.88 -2.09
C GLY A 49 3.72 7.04 -2.12
N LYS A 50 4.67 7.26 -1.21
CA LYS A 50 5.86 6.41 -1.06
C LYS A 50 5.47 5.02 -0.54
N VAL A 51 5.92 3.97 -1.23
CA VAL A 51 5.83 2.59 -0.76
C VAL A 51 6.86 2.41 0.37
N MET A 52 6.37 2.21 1.59
CA MET A 52 7.19 2.05 2.79
C MET A 52 7.70 0.63 2.95
N LEU A 53 6.87 -0.33 2.52
CA LEU A 53 7.15 -1.75 2.66
C LEU A 53 6.43 -2.53 1.57
N GLU A 54 7.08 -3.59 1.09
CA GLU A 54 6.55 -4.52 0.10
C GLU A 54 7.01 -5.95 0.47
N THR A 55 6.10 -6.92 0.46
CA THR A 55 6.43 -8.33 0.77
C THR A 55 6.92 -9.05 -0.48
N GLU A 56 7.69 -10.12 -0.29
CA GLU A 56 7.98 -11.04 -1.40
C GLU A 56 6.69 -11.75 -1.87
N PRO A 57 6.44 -11.87 -3.18
CA PRO A 57 5.36 -12.70 -3.71
C PRO A 57 5.52 -14.17 -3.35
N SER A 58 4.41 -14.91 -3.32
CA SER A 58 4.41 -16.37 -3.11
C SER A 58 5.06 -16.86 -1.80
N GLN A 59 5.25 -15.99 -0.80
CA GLN A 59 5.80 -16.34 0.50
C GLN A 59 4.92 -15.83 1.64
N GLU A 60 4.61 -16.72 2.60
CA GLU A 60 3.95 -16.32 3.84
C GLU A 60 4.93 -15.52 4.71
N GLN A 61 4.54 -14.29 5.04
CA GLN A 61 5.38 -13.34 5.75
C GLN A 61 4.54 -12.54 6.75
N THR A 62 5.13 -12.28 7.91
CA THR A 62 4.65 -11.24 8.83
C THR A 62 5.58 -10.05 8.72
N ILE A 63 4.99 -8.88 8.52
CA ILE A 63 5.69 -7.61 8.34
C ILE A 63 5.20 -6.60 9.36
N SER A 64 6.09 -5.72 9.79
CA SER A 64 5.76 -4.63 10.69
C SER A 64 6.40 -3.35 10.17
N VAL A 65 5.66 -2.27 10.24
CA VAL A 65 6.11 -0.95 9.83
C VAL A 65 5.65 0.04 10.88
N ASP A 66 6.55 0.89 11.33
CA ASP A 66 6.21 2.02 12.18
C ASP A 66 5.63 3.13 11.31
N VAL A 67 4.49 3.66 11.72
CA VAL A 67 3.82 4.77 11.04
C VAL A 67 3.83 5.99 11.94
N GLU A 68 4.22 7.13 11.39
CA GLU A 68 4.14 8.40 12.07
C GLU A 68 2.84 9.10 11.66
N LEU A 69 1.93 9.29 12.62
CA LEU A 69 0.62 9.85 12.33
C LEU A 69 0.70 11.33 11.95
N SER A 70 1.78 12.03 12.31
CA SER A 70 2.00 13.41 11.83
C SER A 70 2.25 13.52 10.33
N GLU A 71 2.43 12.40 9.61
CA GLU A 71 2.49 12.40 8.14
C GLU A 71 1.09 12.50 7.49
N VAL A 72 0.02 12.20 8.23
CA VAL A 72 -1.35 12.38 7.76
C VAL A 72 -1.69 13.87 7.82
N ILE A 73 -2.23 14.40 6.73
CA ILE A 73 -2.58 15.80 6.60
C ILE A 73 -4.10 15.92 6.63
N ASP A 74 -4.63 16.67 7.60
CA ASP A 74 -6.06 16.88 7.76
C ASP A 74 -6.65 17.74 6.63
N ASP A 75 -5.90 18.73 6.13
CA ASP A 75 -6.24 19.56 4.96
C ASP A 75 -5.22 19.38 3.84
N LEU A 76 -5.63 18.73 2.75
CA LEU A 76 -4.79 18.51 1.56
C LEU A 76 -4.23 19.80 0.96
N ALA A 77 -4.84 20.96 1.20
CA ALA A 77 -4.31 22.25 0.76
C ALA A 77 -2.97 22.60 1.43
N ASP A 78 -2.70 22.06 2.63
CA ASP A 78 -1.48 22.32 3.41
C ASP A 78 -0.32 21.38 3.07
N ARG A 79 -0.51 20.52 2.08
CA ARG A 79 0.46 19.51 1.66
C ARG A 79 1.74 20.10 1.07
N ARG A 80 2.91 19.58 1.48
CA ARG A 80 4.24 20.10 1.10
C ARG A 80 5.25 19.04 0.66
N ASP A 81 4.83 17.78 0.56
CA ASP A 81 5.66 16.61 0.26
C ASP A 81 5.73 16.27 -1.25
N TYR A 82 5.59 17.29 -2.11
CA TYR A 82 5.76 17.17 -3.57
C TYR A 82 7.22 17.32 -4.01
#